data_AF-A0A7J4B9A0-F1
#
_entry.id   AF-A0A7J4B9A0-F1
#
_cell.length_a   1.000
_cell.length_b   1.000
_cell.length_c   1.000
_cell.angle_alpha   90.00
_cell.angle_beta   90.00
_cell.angle_gamma   90.00
#
_symmetry.space_group_name_H-M   'P 1'
#
loop_
_entity.id
_entity.type
_entity.pdbx_description
1 polymer ?
#
loop_
_entity_poly.entity_id
_entity_poly.type
_entity_poly.pdbx_seq_one_letter_code
_entity_poly.pdbx_strand_id
1 'polypeptide(L)' 'MWLIKDLEEAKKLVLGSTILGTGGGGDPREGLMHLKRALEEVGSVKIV' A
#
# COMPACT_ATOMS: atom_id res chain seq x y z
N MET A 1 -15.46 -3.86 5.89
CA MET A 1 -14.13 -3.57 6.46
C MET A 1 -13.10 -4.14 5.50
N TRP A 2 -12.23 -3.32 4.92
CA TRP A 2 -11.25 -3.79 3.93
C TRP A 2 -9.91 -4.05 4.62
N LEU A 3 -9.32 -5.20 4.31
CA LEU A 3 -8.02 -5.64 4.82
C LEU A 3 -7.10 -5.84 3.63
N ILE A 4 -5.86 -5.37 3.75
CA ILE A 4 -4.77 -5.75 2.87
C ILE A 4 -4.07 -6.93 3.54
N LYS A 5 -4.04 -8.06 2.86
CA LYS A 5 -3.47 -9.32 3.39
C LYS A 5 -2.23 -9.76 2.65
N ASP A 6 -2.04 -9.28 1.43
CA ASP A 6 -0.93 -9.67 0.58
C ASP A 6 -0.32 -8.50 -0.19
N LEU A 7 0.83 -8.79 -0.80
CA LEU A 7 1.58 -7.80 -1.55
C LEU A 7 0.86 -7.34 -2.82
N GLU A 8 -0.06 -8.13 -3.36
CA GLU A 8 -0.79 -7.76 -4.57
C GLU A 8 -1.86 -6.72 -4.27
N GLU A 9 -2.60 -6.87 -3.18
CA GLU A 9 -3.51 -5.84 -2.67
C GLU A 9 -2.75 -4.56 -2.32
N ALA A 10 -1.56 -4.67 -1.71
CA ALA A 10 -0.69 -3.54 -1.43
C ALA A 10 -0.27 -2.79 -2.71
N LYS A 11 0.12 -3.52 -3.76
CA LYS A 11 0.47 -2.93 -5.07
C LYS A 11 -0.72 -2.21 -5.69
N LYS A 12 -1.93 -2.78 -5.61
CA LYS A 12 -3.15 -2.15 -6.14
C LYS A 12 -3.44 -0.83 -5.44
N LEU A 13 -3.30 -0.77 -4.11
CA LEU A 13 -3.48 0.46 -3.35
C LEU A 13 -2.46 1.52 -3.78
N VAL A 14 -1.18 1.18 -3.77
CA VAL A 14 -0.08 2.10 -4.11
C VAL A 14 -0.21 2.61 -5.55
N LEU A 15 -0.54 1.75 -6.51
CA LEU A 15 -0.75 2.15 -7.89
C LEU A 15 -1.95 3.11 -8.01
N GLY A 16 -3.07 2.78 -7.38
CA GLY A 16 -4.26 3.63 -7.36
C GLY A 16 -3.98 5.01 -6.77
N SER A 17 -3.30 5.08 -5.63
CA SER A 17 -2.92 6.35 -5.00
C SER A 17 -1.95 7.15 -5.86
N THR A 18 -1.03 6.48 -6.57
CA THR A 18 -0.08 7.12 -7.48
C THR A 18 -0.80 7.80 -8.66
N ILE A 19 -1.73 7.08 -9.29
CA ILE A 19 -2.51 7.60 -10.42
C ILE A 19 -3.36 8.80 -9.98
N LEU A 20 -3.98 8.71 -8.80
CA LEU A 20 -4.88 9.74 -8.28
C LEU A 20 -4.13 10.94 -7.67
N GLY A 21 -2.89 10.77 -7.22
CA GLY A 21 -2.11 11.80 -6.51
C GLY A 21 -1.46 12.86 -7.39
N THR A 22 -1.67 12.82 -8.72
CA THR A 22 -1.18 13.81 -9.72
C THR A 22 0.28 14.25 -9.55
N GLY A 23 1.15 13.36 -9.03
CA GLY A 23 2.59 13.61 -8.83
C GLY A 23 2.99 14.18 -7.45
N GLY A 24 2.06 14.47 -6.54
CA GLY A 24 2.38 14.99 -5.19
C GLY A 24 2.50 13.92 -4.09
N GLY A 25 2.11 12.67 -4.38
CA GLY A 25 1.95 11.60 -3.39
C GLY A 25 3.24 10.89 -2.92
N GLY A 26 4.42 11.31 -3.39
CA GLY A 26 5.70 10.67 -3.09
C GLY A 26 6.09 9.53 -4.04
N ASP A 27 7.16 8.79 -3.71
CA ASP A 27 7.64 7.65 -4.51
C ASP A 27 6.80 6.38 -4.23
N PRO A 28 6.12 5.80 -5.23
CA PRO A 28 5.34 4.57 -5.08
C PRO A 28 6.16 3.38 -4.57
N ARG A 29 7.47 3.33 -4.87
CA ARG A 29 8.37 2.25 -4.44
C ARG A 29 8.58 2.28 -2.92
N GLU A 30 8.70 3.48 -2.35
CA GLU A 30 8.81 3.64 -0.89
C GLU A 30 7.50 3.24 -0.21
N GLY A 31 6.36 3.71 -0.73
CA GLY A 31 5.04 3.32 -0.21
C GLY A 31 4.83 1.80 -0.19
N LEU A 32 5.20 1.11 -1.28
CA LEU A 32 5.10 -0.35 -1.35
C LEU A 32 6.08 -1.05 -0.38
N MET A 33 7.30 -0.54 -0.23
CA MET A 33 8.27 -1.07 0.74
C MET A 33 7.73 -1.00 2.17
N HIS A 34 7.15 0.14 2.56
CA HIS A 34 6.55 0.31 3.89
C HIS A 34 5.36 -0.64 4.11
N LEU A 35 4.46 -0.75 3.13
CA LEU A 35 3.32 -1.66 3.23
C LEU A 35 3.76 -3.13 3.33
N LYS A 36 4.78 -3.53 2.55
CA LYS A 36 5.35 -4.87 2.63
C LYS A 36 5.86 -5.18 4.03
N ARG A 37 6.63 -4.28 4.64
CA ARG A 37 7.15 -4.46 6.01
C ARG A 37 6.02 -4.59 7.04
N ALA A 38 5.00 -3.74 6.94
CA ALA A 38 3.84 -3.83 7.82
C ALA A 38 3.14 -5.20 7.69
N LEU A 39 2.95 -5.70 6.46
CA LEU A 39 2.35 -7.01 6.23
C LEU A 39 3.21 -8.16 6.79
N GLU A 40 4.53 -8.06 6.68
CA GLU A 40 5.46 -9.05 7.28
C GLU A 40 5.40 -9.06 8.81
N GLU A 41 5.17 -7.90 9.45
CA GLU A 41 5.10 -7.78 10.90
C GLU A 41 3.75 -8.18 11.50
N VAL A 42 2.64 -7.77 10.89
CA VAL A 42 1.29 -7.93 11.47
C VAL A 42 0.38 -8.89 10.70
N GLY A 43 0.81 -9.40 9.54
CA GLY A 43 0.06 -10.33 8.70
C GLY A 43 -1.11 -9.72 7.92
N SER A 44 -1.68 -8.60 8.39
CA SER A 44 -2.69 -7.83 7.64
C SER A 44 -2.80 -6.38 8.11
N VAL A 45 -3.13 -5.48 7.18
CA VAL A 45 -3.35 -4.05 7.47
C VAL A 45 -4.82 -3.72 7.26
N LYS A 46 -5.45 -3.09 8.25
CA LYS A 46 -6.84 -2.63 8.17
C LYS A 46 -6.89 -1.21 7.64
N ILE A 47 -7.68 -1.01 6.58
CA ILE A 47 -8.02 0.33 6.06
C ILE A 47 -9.13 0.91 6.95
N VAL A 48 -8.91 2.13 7.43
CA VAL A 48 -9.87 2.92 8.24
C VAL A 48 -10.36 4.14 7.49
#